data_AF-A0A380EPP2-F1
#
_entry.id   AF-A0A380EPP2-F1
#
_cell.length_a   1.000
_cell.length_b   1.000
_cell.length_c   1.000
_cell.angle_alpha   90.00
_cell.angle_beta   90.00
_cell.angle_gamma   90.00
#
_symmetry.space_group_name_H-M   'P 1'
#
loop_
_entity.id
_entity.type
_entity.pdbx_description
1 polymer ?
#
loop_
_entity_poly.entity_id
_entity_poly.type
_entity_poly.pdbx_seq_one_letter_code
_entity_poly.pdbx_strand_id
1 'polypeptide(L)'
;MLEQQLFQTITVNQICDNALVHRTTFYKHFYDKYDLLEYLFNQLTKDYFARDISDRLNHPFQTMSDTINNKEDLREIAEFQEEDAEFNKVLKMSALKLCITISKIIETVSILTATSQIISYFIFMTR
;
A
#
# COMPACT_ATOMS: atom_id res chain seq x y z
N MET A 1 2.96 -12.92 14.28
CA MET A 1 1.59 -13.50 14.32
C MET A 1 1.17 -14.05 12.97
N LEU A 2 1.23 -13.26 11.88
CA LEU A 2 0.80 -13.70 10.54
C LEU A 2 1.68 -14.79 9.91
N GLU A 3 2.93 -14.95 10.36
CA GLU A 3 3.82 -16.07 9.94
C GLU A 3 3.47 -17.42 10.59
N GLN A 4 2.61 -17.42 11.60
CA GLN A 4 2.41 -18.58 12.49
C GLN A 4 0.94 -18.98 12.64
N GLN A 5 0.01 -18.10 12.29
CA GLN A 5 -1.42 -18.30 12.47
C GLN A 5 -2.21 -17.67 11.31
N LEU A 6 -3.18 -18.41 10.77
CA LEU A 6 -4.06 -17.93 9.71
C LEU A 6 -4.86 -16.72 10.21
N PHE A 7 -4.85 -15.64 9.44
CA PHE A 7 -5.51 -14.38 9.77
C PHE A 7 -6.99 -14.56 10.14
N GLN A 8 -7.70 -15.46 9.48
CA GLN A 8 -9.11 -15.75 9.75
C GLN A 8 -9.33 -16.17 11.22
N THR A 9 -8.36 -16.85 11.82
CA THR A 9 -8.43 -17.35 13.20
C THR A 9 -7.95 -16.34 14.25
N ILE A 10 -7.24 -15.28 13.83
CA ILE A 10 -6.73 -14.26 14.74
C ILE A 10 -7.90 -13.43 15.27
N THR A 11 -7.94 -13.23 16.58
CA THR A 11 -8.94 -12.38 17.25
C THR A 11 -8.34 -11.06 17.72
N VAL A 12 -9.19 -10.04 17.88
CA VAL A 12 -8.78 -8.76 18.49
C VAL A 12 -8.22 -8.95 19.91
N ASN A 13 -8.70 -9.94 20.67
CA ASN A 13 -8.14 -10.28 21.98
C ASN A 13 -6.68 -10.69 21.87
N GLN A 14 -6.39 -11.68 21.01
CA GLN A 14 -5.02 -12.14 20.79
C GLN A 14 -4.11 -11.01 20.32
N ILE A 15 -4.60 -10.11 19.46
CA ILE A 15 -3.83 -8.94 19.02
C ILE A 15 -3.52 -8.03 20.22
N CYS A 16 -4.52 -7.71 21.05
CA CYS A 16 -4.36 -6.86 22.22
C CYS A 16 -3.40 -7.47 23.25
N ASP A 17 -3.54 -8.76 23.51
CA ASP A 17 -2.72 -9.50 24.48
C ASP A 17 -1.25 -9.55 24.01
N ASN A 18 -0.99 -9.82 22.72
CA ASN A 18 0.37 -9.83 22.17
C ASN A 18 1.01 -8.43 22.15
N ALA A 19 0.22 -7.39 21.86
CA ALA A 19 0.71 -6.02 21.79
C ALA A 19 0.78 -5.32 23.17
N LEU A 20 0.35 -5.99 24.25
CA LEU A 20 0.25 -5.43 25.60
C LEU A 20 -0.58 -4.14 25.66
N VAL A 21 -1.69 -4.10 24.91
CA VAL A 21 -2.61 -2.96 24.86
C VAL A 21 -4.01 -3.34 25.33
N HIS A 22 -4.71 -2.41 25.97
CA HIS A 22 -6.12 -2.62 26.30
C HIS A 22 -7.00 -2.62 25.05
N ARG A 23 -8.02 -3.48 25.04
CA ARG A 23 -9.06 -3.53 23.99
C ARG A 23 -9.69 -2.18 23.69
N THR A 24 -9.97 -1.38 24.71
CA THR A 24 -10.52 -0.02 24.56
C THR A 24 -9.56 0.91 23.81
N THR A 25 -8.25 0.67 23.90
CA THR A 25 -7.24 1.42 23.15
C THR A 25 -7.18 0.95 21.70
N PHE A 26 -7.27 -0.36 21.44
CA PHE A 26 -7.40 -0.88 20.07
C PHE A 26 -8.58 -0.22 19.35
N TYR A 27 -9.77 -0.23 19.97
CA TYR A 27 -10.97 0.32 19.38
C TYR A 27 -11.00 1.86 19.28
N LYS A 28 -10.01 2.58 19.82
CA LYS A 28 -9.81 4.01 19.51
C LYS A 28 -9.16 4.23 18.14
N HIS A 29 -8.44 3.23 17.62
CA HIS A 29 -7.65 3.35 16.41
C HIS A 29 -8.18 2.50 15.27
N PHE A 30 -8.76 1.34 15.58
CA PHE A 30 -9.21 0.36 14.58
C PHE A 30 -10.60 -0.15 14.90
N TYR A 31 -11.45 -0.25 13.88
CA TYR A 31 -12.79 -0.80 14.05
C TYR A 31 -12.75 -2.30 14.36
N ASP A 32 -11.90 -3.05 13.66
CA ASP A 32 -11.70 -4.48 13.82
C ASP A 32 -10.32 -4.94 13.31
N LYS A 33 -10.08 -6.26 13.27
CA LYS A 33 -8.82 -6.84 12.77
C LYS A 33 -8.58 -6.58 11.28
N TYR A 34 -9.64 -6.37 10.49
CA TYR A 34 -9.53 -6.13 9.05
C TYR A 34 -9.07 -4.70 8.78
N ASP A 35 -9.60 -3.75 9.54
CA ASP A 35 -9.16 -2.34 9.49
C ASP A 35 -7.67 -2.21 9.87
N LEU A 36 -7.23 -2.94 10.90
CA LEU A 36 -5.81 -3.02 11.24
C LEU A 36 -4.96 -3.63 10.11
N LEU A 37 -5.43 -4.71 9.48
CA LEU A 37 -4.68 -5.35 8.39
C LEU A 37 -4.61 -4.45 7.15
N GLU A 38 -5.70 -3.75 6.81
CA GLU A 38 -5.68 -2.75 5.74
C GLU A 38 -4.69 -1.61 6.06
N TYR A 39 -4.69 -1.13 7.29
CA TYR A 39 -3.72 -0.14 7.74
C TYR A 39 -2.28 -0.63 7.57
N LEU A 40 -2.00 -1.89 7.94
CA LEU A 40 -0.68 -2.49 7.72
C LEU A 40 -0.28 -2.47 6.24
N PHE A 41 -1.15 -2.93 5.33
CA PHE A 41 -0.86 -2.89 3.89
C PHE A 41 -0.61 -1.47 3.37
N ASN A 42 -1.39 -0.49 3.85
CA ASN A 42 -1.16 0.91 3.49
C ASN A 42 0.22 1.38 3.98
N GLN A 43 0.64 1.03 5.20
CA GLN A 43 1.98 1.34 5.72
C GLN A 43 3.08 0.71 4.87
N LEU A 44 2.91 -0.53 4.41
CA LEU A 44 3.91 -1.22 3.59
C LEU A 44 4.21 -0.49 2.28
N THR A 45 3.22 0.20 1.72
CA THR A 45 3.36 0.95 0.46
C THR A 45 3.85 2.39 0.64
N LYS A 46 3.87 2.93 1.87
CA LYS A 46 4.25 4.34 2.10
C LYS A 46 5.65 4.66 1.61
N ASP A 47 6.61 3.78 1.87
CA ASP A 47 8.01 3.99 1.46
C ASP A 47 8.13 4.10 -0.06
N TYR A 48 7.35 3.29 -0.80
CA TYR A 48 7.27 3.39 -2.25
C TYR A 48 6.73 4.76 -2.67
N PHE A 49 5.64 5.25 -2.07
CA PHE A 49 5.05 6.53 -2.46
C PHE A 49 5.83 7.77 -1.99
N ALA A 50 6.69 7.63 -0.98
CA ALA A 50 7.56 8.67 -0.47
C ALA A 50 8.77 8.93 -1.39
N ARG A 51 9.13 7.98 -2.27
CA ARG A 51 10.21 8.17 -3.25
C ARG A 51 9.86 9.19 -4.32
N ASP A 52 10.89 9.76 -4.93
CA ASP A 52 10.72 10.74 -5.99
C ASP A 52 9.86 10.17 -7.12
N ILE A 53 9.05 11.04 -7.73
CA ILE A 53 8.18 10.62 -8.83
C ILE A 53 9.00 10.19 -10.05
N SER A 54 10.16 10.82 -10.30
CA SER A 54 11.09 10.46 -11.37
C SER A 54 11.60 9.03 -11.20
N ASP A 55 12.02 8.65 -9.99
CA ASP A 55 12.54 7.30 -9.71
C ASP A 55 11.47 6.24 -9.96
N ARG A 56 10.24 6.49 -9.49
CA ARG A 56 9.11 5.58 -9.70
C ARG A 56 8.72 5.45 -11.17
N LEU A 57 8.82 6.51 -11.96
CA LEU A 57 8.44 6.49 -13.37
C LEU A 57 9.51 5.86 -14.25
N ASN A 58 10.79 6.14 -13.99
CA ASN A 58 11.90 5.66 -14.81
C ASN A 58 12.39 4.27 -14.39
N HIS A 59 12.21 3.91 -13.11
CA HIS A 59 12.65 2.64 -12.54
C HIS A 59 11.53 1.97 -11.73
N PRO A 60 10.33 1.74 -12.29
CA PRO A 60 9.17 1.27 -11.54
C PRO A 60 9.39 -0.10 -10.89
N PHE A 61 10.05 -1.03 -11.59
CA PHE A 61 10.30 -2.38 -11.09
C PHE A 61 11.41 -2.42 -10.04
N GLN A 62 12.52 -1.69 -10.24
CA GLN A 62 13.57 -1.59 -9.23
C GLN A 62 13.04 -0.89 -7.97
N THR A 63 12.36 0.24 -8.13
CA THR A 63 11.74 0.96 -7.02
C THR A 63 10.73 0.07 -6.29
N MET A 64 9.91 -0.70 -7.00
CA MET A 64 9.01 -1.66 -6.33
C MET A 64 9.80 -2.75 -5.59
N SER A 65 10.79 -3.35 -6.24
CA SER A 65 11.61 -4.43 -5.68
C SER A 65 12.37 -3.98 -4.44
N ASP A 66 12.98 -2.79 -4.45
CA ASP A 66 13.68 -2.23 -3.30
C ASP A 66 12.74 -1.94 -2.12
N THR A 67 11.46 -1.67 -2.37
CA THR A 67 10.48 -1.51 -1.28
C THR A 67 10.10 -2.85 -0.65
N ILE A 68 10.00 -3.91 -1.47
CA ILE A 68 9.56 -5.24 -1.04
C ILE A 68 10.71 -6.03 -0.40
N ASN A 69 11.90 -6.01 -1.00
CA ASN A 69 13.05 -6.81 -0.58
C ASN A 69 13.60 -6.40 0.80
N ASN A 70 13.29 -5.19 1.28
CA ASN A 70 13.66 -4.74 2.62
C ASN A 70 12.78 -5.34 3.74
N LYS A 71 11.90 -6.29 3.41
CA LYS A 71 10.91 -6.85 4.33
C LYS A 71 10.85 -8.38 4.17
N GLU A 72 11.92 -9.06 4.61
CA GLU A 72 12.09 -10.52 4.50
C GLU A 72 10.85 -11.30 5.02
N ASP A 73 10.24 -10.80 6.10
CA ASP A 73 9.04 -11.36 6.73
C ASP A 73 7.82 -11.44 5.78
N LEU A 74 7.73 -10.57 4.76
CA LEU A 74 6.56 -10.55 3.87
C LEU A 74 6.43 -11.81 3.02
N ARG A 75 7.55 -12.44 2.65
CA ARG A 75 7.50 -13.67 1.85
C ARG A 75 6.93 -14.82 2.68
N GLU A 76 7.41 -14.96 3.92
CA GLU A 76 6.92 -15.99 4.84
C GLU A 76 5.43 -15.79 5.17
N ILE A 77 5.01 -14.55 5.40
CA ILE A 77 3.59 -14.22 5.58
C ILE A 77 2.77 -14.59 4.33
N ALA A 78 3.25 -14.26 3.13
CA ALA A 78 2.53 -14.55 1.89
C ALA A 78 2.35 -16.06 1.66
N GLU A 79 3.41 -16.84 1.90
CA GLU A 79 3.37 -18.31 1.81
C GLU A 79 2.44 -18.90 2.87
N PHE A 80 2.51 -18.43 4.12
CA PHE A 80 1.69 -18.96 5.21
C PHE A 80 0.19 -18.64 5.03
N GLN A 81 -0.14 -17.49 4.43
CA GLN A 81 -1.52 -17.01 4.26
C GLN A 81 -2.11 -17.34 2.88
N GLU A 82 -1.42 -18.11 2.04
CA GLU A 82 -1.80 -18.35 0.63
C GLU A 82 -3.25 -18.82 0.48
N GLU A 83 -3.71 -19.70 1.37
CA GLU A 83 -5.06 -20.27 1.38
C GLU A 83 -6.05 -19.55 2.33
N ASP A 84 -5.65 -18.47 3.00
CA ASP A 84 -6.53 -17.70 3.88
C ASP A 84 -7.41 -16.73 3.07
N ALA A 85 -8.69 -17.10 2.90
CA ALA A 85 -9.63 -16.31 2.12
C ALA A 85 -9.90 -14.91 2.70
N GLU A 86 -9.89 -14.76 4.04
CA GLU A 86 -10.09 -13.46 4.70
C GLU A 86 -8.89 -12.54 4.48
N PHE A 87 -7.67 -13.07 4.64
CA PHE A 87 -6.43 -12.34 4.36
C PHE A 87 -6.38 -11.89 2.91
N ASN A 88 -6.60 -12.83 1.98
CA ASN A 88 -6.59 -12.58 0.55
C ASN A 88 -7.64 -11.57 0.13
N LYS A 89 -8.81 -11.55 0.78
CA LYS A 89 -9.84 -10.54 0.53
C LYS A 89 -9.35 -9.14 0.88
N VAL A 90 -8.72 -8.97 2.06
CA VAL A 90 -8.16 -7.66 2.46
C VAL A 90 -7.02 -7.25 1.53
N LEU A 91 -6.11 -8.17 1.22
CA LEU A 91 -4.99 -7.91 0.31
C LEU A 91 -5.47 -7.45 -1.07
N LYS A 92 -6.45 -8.14 -1.66
CA LYS A 92 -7.07 -7.77 -2.94
C LYS A 92 -7.74 -6.40 -2.87
N MET A 93 -8.45 -6.10 -1.78
CA MET A 93 -9.09 -4.80 -1.59
C MET A 93 -8.07 -3.67 -1.50
N SER A 94 -6.99 -3.86 -0.72
CA SER A 94 -5.89 -2.91 -0.62
C SER A 94 -5.16 -2.72 -1.95
N ALA A 95 -4.88 -3.80 -2.69
CA ALA A 95 -4.28 -3.73 -4.01
C ALA A 95 -5.18 -2.99 -5.03
N LEU A 96 -6.50 -3.20 -4.99
CA LEU A 96 -7.44 -2.48 -5.84
C LEU A 96 -7.45 -0.98 -5.53
N LYS A 97 -7.50 -0.60 -4.25
CA LYS A 97 -7.39 0.81 -3.81
C LYS A 97 -6.09 1.44 -4.31
N LEU A 98 -4.99 0.68 -4.28
CA LEU A 98 -3.69 1.10 -4.80
C LEU A 98 -3.73 1.34 -6.30
N CYS A 99 -4.24 0.39 -7.09
CA CYS A 99 -4.36 0.50 -8.53
C CYS A 99 -5.19 1.72 -8.94
N ILE A 100 -6.31 1.97 -8.25
CA ILE A 100 -7.15 3.15 -8.49
C ILE A 100 -6.37 4.44 -8.20
N THR A 101 -5.58 4.45 -7.12
CA THR A 101 -4.76 5.61 -6.75
C THR A 101 -3.68 5.86 -7.80
N ILE A 102 -3.00 4.81 -8.25
CA ILE A 102 -2.00 4.90 -9.33
C ILE A 102 -2.63 5.38 -10.64
N SER A 103 -3.82 4.87 -11.02
CA SER A 103 -4.55 5.31 -12.21
C SER A 103 -4.81 6.82 -12.18
N LYS A 104 -5.31 7.34 -11.05
CA LYS A 104 -5.55 8.78 -10.86
C LYS A 104 -4.26 9.60 -10.96
N ILE A 105 -3.15 9.09 -10.43
CA ILE A 105 -1.84 9.75 -10.53
C ILE A 105 -1.38 9.81 -11.99
N ILE A 106 -1.51 8.71 -12.75
CA ILE A 106 -1.13 8.65 -14.17
C ILE A 106 -1.96 9.64 -15.01
N GLU A 107 -3.26 9.69 -14.79
CA GLU A 107 -4.15 10.67 -15.44
C GLU A 107 -3.70 12.10 -15.14
N THR A 108 -3.40 12.40 -13.88
CA THR A 108 -2.95 13.73 -13.43
C THR A 108 -1.63 14.12 -14.10
N VAL A 109 -0.64 13.22 -14.15
CA VAL A 109 0.64 13.45 -14.81
C VAL A 109 0.46 13.69 -16.31
N SER A 110 -0.40 12.91 -16.97
CA SER A 110 -0.69 13.05 -18.40
C SER A 110 -1.23 14.45 -18.72
N ILE A 111 -2.18 14.95 -17.94
CA ILE A 111 -2.74 16.31 -18.10
C ILE A 111 -1.68 17.39 -17.89
N LEU A 112 -0.82 17.26 -16.88
CA LEU A 112 0.27 18.21 -16.61
C LEU A 112 1.26 18.27 -17.78
N THR A 113 1.63 17.13 -18.36
CA THR A 113 2.53 17.11 -19.52
C THR A 113 1.91 17.79 -20.75
N ALA A 114 0.62 17.53 -21.02
CA ALA A 114 -0.09 18.15 -22.14
C ALA A 114 -0.21 19.68 -21.99
N THR A 115 -0.53 20.17 -20.80
CA THR A 115 -0.63 21.61 -20.53
C THR A 115 0.71 22.33 -20.66
N SER A 116 1.81 21.71 -20.21
CA SER A 116 3.18 22.23 -20.37
C SER A 116 3.59 22.38 -21.85
N GLN A 117 3.25 21.39 -22.69
CA GLN A 117 3.51 21.44 -24.14
C GLN A 117 2.72 22.57 -24.82
N ILE A 118 1.44 22.75 -24.46
CA ILE A 118 0.60 23.83 -24.98
C ILE A 118 1.18 25.20 -24.61
N ILE A 119 1.56 25.41 -23.35
CA ILE A 119 2.18 26.67 -22.89
C ILE A 119 3.48 26.94 -23.66
N SER A 120 4.33 25.93 -23.82
CA SER A 120 5.60 26.05 -24.56
C SER A 120 5.35 26.46 -26.02
N TYR A 121 4.33 25.89 -26.66
CA TYR A 121 3.90 26.25 -28.01
C TYR A 121 3.41 27.71 -28.09
N PHE A 122 2.57 28.16 -27.16
CA PHE A 122 2.10 29.54 -27.11
C PHE A 122 3.25 30.55 -26.89
N ILE A 123 4.20 30.25 -26.02
CA ILE A 123 5.39 31.10 -25.80
C ILE A 123 6.23 31.20 -27.08
N PHE A 124 6.39 30.10 -27.81
CA PHE A 124 7.12 30.11 -29.09
C PHE A 124 6.43 30.97 -30.15
N MET A 125 5.09 30.90 -30.24
CA MET A 125 4.31 31.66 -31.22
C MET A 125 4.21 33.16 -30.93
N THR A 126 4.57 33.60 -29.72
CA THR A 126 4.50 35.01 -29.30
C THR A 126 5.86 35.72 -29.26
N ARG A 127 6.93 35.01 -29.66
CA ARG A 127 8.26 35.57 -29.91
C ARG A 127 8.51 35.72 -31.41
#